data_AF-A0A7C4EWL4-F1
#
_entry.id   AF-A0A7C4EWL4-F1
#
_cell.length_a   1.000
_cell.length_b   1.000
_cell.length_c   1.000
_cell.angle_alpha   90.00
_cell.angle_beta   90.00
_cell.angle_gamma   90.00
#
_symmetry.space_group_name_H-M   'P 1'
#
loop_
_entity.id
_entity.type
_entity.pdbx_description
1 polymer ?
#
loop_
_entity_poly.entity_id
_entity_poly.type
_entity_poly.pdbx_seq_one_letter_code
_entity_poly.pdbx_strand_id
1 'polypeptide(L)'
;MTKFTLITFLISFLGSLICLPICRFLAIKYRILDRPNTDIKTHKKTTPYLGGVAIWLGWIAGLLFARLTTNFPTGTLTSLRGIIVGSSFIALIGLIDDIVPGGLHFSQKFVLDIIATFFLILYHIRIRFIQPDYLAVVITFFSVVGVSYT
;
A
#
# COMPACT_ATOMS: atom_id res chain seq x y z
N MET A 1 11.45 -20.76 14.00
CA MET A 1 10.55 -19.77 13.36
C MET A 1 11.18 -18.38 13.20
N THR A 2 11.92 -17.87 14.18
CA THR A 2 12.60 -16.55 14.11
C THR A 2 13.58 -16.37 12.95
N LYS A 3 14.41 -17.38 12.63
CA LYS A 3 15.37 -17.30 11.51
C LYS A 3 14.69 -17.04 10.15
N PHE A 4 13.54 -17.67 9.91
CA PHE A 4 12.80 -17.53 8.66
C PHE A 4 12.22 -16.11 8.51
N THR A 5 11.55 -15.60 9.55
CA THR A 5 11.00 -14.24 9.55
C THR A 5 12.08 -13.18 9.35
N LEU A 6 13.26 -13.39 9.94
CA LEU A 6 14.38 -12.47 9.82
C LEU A 6 14.94 -12.42 8.39
N ILE A 7 15.02 -13.57 7.72
CA ILE A 7 15.42 -13.67 6.30
C ILE A 7 14.37 -12.99 5.39
N THR A 8 13.08 -13.26 5.61
CA THR A 8 12.00 -12.61 4.84
C THR A 8 12.01 -11.08 5.01
N PHE A 9 12.25 -10.60 6.23
CA PHE A 9 12.38 -9.18 6.52
C PHE A 9 13.57 -8.56 5.78
N LEU A 10 14.75 -9.18 5.85
CA LEU A 10 15.95 -8.73 5.14
C LEU A 10 15.75 -8.67 3.63
N ILE A 11 15.08 -9.68 3.04
CA ILE A 11 14.75 -9.69 1.61
C ILE A 11 13.79 -8.56 1.25
N SER A 12 12.77 -8.32 2.08
CA SER A 12 11.82 -7.22 1.86
C SER A 12 12.52 -5.86 1.93
N PHE A 13 13.41 -5.70 2.91
CA PHE A 13 14.16 -4.48 3.15
C PHE A 13 15.14 -4.20 2.00
N LEU A 14 15.98 -5.18 1.65
CA LEU A 14 16.92 -5.07 0.52
C LEU A 14 16.18 -4.89 -0.81
N GLY A 15 15.07 -5.60 -1.01
CA GLY A 15 14.24 -5.47 -2.20
C GLY A 15 13.70 -4.05 -2.36
N SER A 16 13.20 -3.44 -1.29
CA SER A 16 12.76 -2.04 -1.28
C SER A 16 13.92 -1.07 -1.57
N LEU A 17 15.07 -1.30 -0.93
CA LEU A 17 16.26 -0.46 -1.08
C LEU A 17 16.82 -0.46 -2.50
N ILE A 18 16.76 -1.61 -3.19
CA ILE A 18 17.13 -1.75 -4.60
C ILE A 18 16.05 -1.18 -5.54
N CYS A 19 14.76 -1.32 -5.19
CA CYS A 19 13.67 -0.75 -5.98
C CYS A 19 13.63 0.78 -5.91
N LEU A 20 14.11 1.40 -4.83
CA LEU A 20 14.16 2.85 -4.64
C LEU A 20 14.87 3.61 -5.79
N PRO A 21 16.13 3.30 -6.15
CA PRO A 21 16.82 3.98 -7.25
C PRO A 21 16.15 3.75 -8.61
N ILE A 22 15.57 2.56 -8.83
CA ILE A 22 14.84 2.22 -10.05
C ILE A 22 13.57 3.06 -10.15
N CYS A 23 12.76 3.10 -9.10
CA CYS A 23 11.54 3.91 -9.05
C CYS A 23 11.85 5.41 -9.17
N ARG A 24 12.97 5.88 -8.59
CA ARG A 24 13.46 7.25 -8.79
C ARG A 24 13.81 7.52 -10.24
N PHE A 25 14.49 6.60 -10.92
CA PHE A 25 14.82 6.74 -12.33
C PHE A 25 13.56 6.76 -13.21
N LEU A 26 12.59 5.86 -12.95
CA LEU A 26 11.31 5.88 -13.64
C LEU A 26 10.54 7.18 -13.39
N ALA A 27 10.49 7.69 -12.15
CA ALA A 27 9.83 8.96 -11.83
C ALA A 27 10.36 10.12 -12.67
N ILE A 28 11.69 10.21 -12.79
CA ILE A 28 12.35 11.24 -13.58
C ILE A 28 12.08 11.03 -15.08
N LYS A 29 12.15 9.79 -15.56
CA LYS A 29 11.95 9.44 -16.97
C LYS A 29 10.51 9.69 -17.45
N TYR A 30 9.51 9.33 -16.65
CA TYR A 30 8.10 9.53 -16.96
C TYR A 30 7.58 10.91 -16.57
N ARG A 31 8.43 11.81 -16.05
CA ARG A 31 8.07 13.15 -15.58
C ARG A 31 6.96 13.14 -14.52
N ILE A 32 6.82 12.04 -13.78
CA ILE A 32 5.97 11.92 -12.59
C ILE A 32 6.73 12.57 -11.44
N LEU A 33 6.83 13.88 -11.51
CA LEU A 33 7.58 14.73 -10.59
C LEU A 33 6.57 15.72 -10.00
N ASP A 34 6.61 15.93 -8.69
CA ASP A 34 5.91 17.09 -8.10
C ASP A 34 6.52 18.34 -8.73
N ARG A 35 5.79 18.95 -9.67
CA ARG A 35 6.14 20.24 -10.22
C ARG A 35 5.43 21.24 -9.33
N PRO A 36 6.15 22.01 -8.50
CA PRO A 36 5.52 23.00 -7.64
C PRO A 36 4.97 24.10 -8.54
N ASN A 37 3.68 24.02 -8.90
CA ASN A 37 3.02 24.97 -9.77
C ASN A 37 1.86 25.66 -9.04
N THR A 38 2.12 26.09 -7.80
CA THR A 38 1.18 26.90 -7.02
C THR A 38 1.96 27.74 -6.01
N ASP A 39 1.62 29.02 -5.90
CA ASP A 39 2.25 30.12 -5.13
C ASP A 39 2.40 29.90 -3.60
N ILE A 40 2.20 28.68 -3.10
CA ILE A 40 2.09 28.37 -1.68
C ILE A 40 3.18 27.40 -1.20
N LYS A 41 3.95 26.76 -2.10
CA LYS A 41 5.03 25.82 -1.72
C LYS A 41 6.43 26.43 -1.91
N THR A 42 7.07 26.82 -0.81
CA THR A 42 8.44 27.38 -0.71
C THR A 42 9.59 26.39 -0.94
N HIS A 43 9.32 25.15 -1.41
CA HIS A 43 10.35 24.12 -1.60
C HIS A 43 10.76 23.93 -3.07
N LYS A 44 12.07 24.04 -3.32
CA LYS A 44 12.73 24.15 -4.64
C LYS A 44 13.13 22.82 -5.29
N LYS A 45 12.86 21.66 -4.67
CA LYS A 45 13.34 20.34 -5.15
C LYS A 45 12.16 19.45 -5.53
N THR A 46 12.11 19.06 -6.81
CA THR A 46 11.24 18.00 -7.34
C THR A 46 11.51 16.70 -6.59
N THR A 47 10.54 16.21 -5.83
CA THR A 47 10.59 14.91 -5.16
C THR A 47 9.90 13.85 -6.00
N PRO A 48 10.52 12.68 -6.22
CA PRO A 48 9.90 11.59 -6.96
C PRO A 48 8.81 10.92 -6.13
N TYR A 49 7.57 10.88 -6.64
CA TYR A 49 6.40 10.31 -5.94
C TYR A 49 6.38 8.77 -5.86
N LEU A 50 7.21 8.09 -6.64
CA LEU A 50 7.20 6.62 -6.74
C LEU A 50 7.86 5.88 -5.56
N GLY A 51 8.09 6.55 -4.43
CA GLY A 51 8.68 5.94 -3.22
C GLY A 51 7.78 4.85 -2.62
N GLY A 52 6.46 5.09 -2.55
CA GLY A 52 5.49 4.11 -2.04
C GLY A 52 5.45 2.83 -2.89
N VAL A 53 5.53 2.97 -4.21
CA VAL A 53 5.60 1.84 -5.14
C VAL A 53 6.87 1.02 -4.93
N ALA A 54 8.01 1.67 -4.68
CA ALA A 54 9.27 0.97 -4.39
C ALA A 54 9.17 0.09 -3.13
N ILE A 55 8.54 0.60 -2.07
CA ILE A 55 8.31 -0.13 -0.83
C ILE A 55 7.35 -1.31 -1.06
N TRP A 56 6.26 -1.06 -1.79
CA TRP A 56 5.28 -2.09 -2.13
C TRP A 56 5.89 -3.24 -2.95
N LEU A 57 6.74 -2.93 -3.94
CA LEU A 57 7.48 -3.93 -4.72
C LEU A 57 8.45 -4.75 -3.85
N GLY A 58 9.19 -4.09 -2.95
CA GLY A 58 10.08 -4.77 -2.00
C GLY A 58 9.32 -5.72 -1.07
N TRP A 59 8.18 -5.29 -0.57
CA TRP A 59 7.31 -6.10 0.29
C TRP A 59 6.71 -7.31 -0.46
N ILE A 60 6.29 -7.14 -1.71
CA ILE A 60 5.85 -8.25 -2.56
C ILE A 60 6.96 -9.27 -2.78
N ALA A 61 8.19 -8.83 -3.05
CA ALA A 61 9.33 -9.73 -3.21
C ALA A 61 9.56 -10.57 -1.94
N GLY A 62 9.47 -9.96 -0.76
CA GLY A 62 9.51 -10.66 0.52
C GLY A 62 8.40 -11.69 0.70
N LEU A 63 7.16 -11.33 0.37
CA LEU A 63 6.02 -12.25 0.44
C LEU A 63 6.13 -13.41 -0.54
N LEU A 64 6.58 -13.16 -1.77
CA LEU A 64 6.81 -14.21 -2.77
C LEU A 64 7.89 -15.16 -2.30
N PHE A 65 8.99 -14.65 -1.74
CA PHE A 65 10.01 -15.49 -1.12
C PHE A 65 9.43 -16.33 0.02
N ALA A 66 8.66 -15.71 0.92
CA ALA A 66 8.05 -16.43 2.04
C ALA A 66 7.12 -17.56 1.56
N ARG A 67 6.35 -17.30 0.49
CA ARG A 67 5.47 -18.29 -0.15
C ARG A 67 6.24 -19.43 -0.82
N LEU A 68 7.34 -19.14 -1.51
CA LEU A 68 8.13 -20.15 -2.22
C LEU A 68 8.92 -21.06 -1.26
N THR A 69 9.35 -20.52 -0.12
CA THR A 69 10.15 -21.25 0.86
C THR A 69 9.30 -21.99 1.90
N THR A 70 8.04 -21.61 2.10
CA THR A 70 7.16 -22.24 3.12
C THR A 70 5.88 -22.80 2.53
N ASN A 71 5.60 -24.06 2.83
CA ASN A 71 4.30 -24.67 2.57
C ASN A 71 3.28 -24.18 3.60
N PHE A 72 2.50 -23.17 3.23
CA PHE A 72 1.42 -22.68 4.07
C PHE A 72 0.19 -23.61 3.99
N PRO A 73 -0.49 -23.90 5.13
CA PRO A 73 -1.78 -24.58 5.11
C PRO A 73 -2.84 -23.76 4.35
N THR A 74 -3.82 -24.44 3.73
CA THR A 74 -4.77 -23.92 2.74
C THR A 74 -5.52 -22.65 3.19
N GLY A 75 -5.78 -22.48 4.49
CA GLY A 75 -6.45 -21.30 5.04
C GLY A 75 -5.60 -20.02 5.03
N THR A 76 -4.28 -20.14 5.20
CA THR A 76 -3.37 -18.97 5.20
C THR A 76 -3.20 -18.41 3.79
N LEU A 77 -3.34 -19.23 2.75
CA LEU A 77 -3.26 -18.81 1.35
C LEU A 77 -4.38 -17.83 0.97
N THR A 78 -5.60 -18.01 1.50
CA THR A 78 -6.73 -17.10 1.24
C THR A 78 -6.47 -15.72 1.84
N SER A 79 -5.98 -15.67 3.09
CA SER A 79 -5.58 -14.41 3.74
C SER A 79 -4.44 -13.72 2.99
N LEU A 80 -3.42 -14.47 2.57
CA LEU A 80 -2.28 -13.95 1.81
C LEU A 80 -2.71 -13.31 0.48
N ARG A 81 -3.63 -13.97 -0.24
CA ARG A 81 -4.23 -13.42 -1.46
C ARG A 81 -5.02 -12.14 -1.18
N GLY A 82 -5.83 -12.11 -0.12
CA GLY A 82 -6.59 -10.93 0.27
C GLY A 82 -5.70 -9.73 0.60
N ILE A 83 -4.59 -9.95 1.32
CA ILE A 83 -3.63 -8.89 1.66
C ILE A 83 -2.92 -8.40 0.39
N ILE A 84 -2.51 -9.29 -0.53
CA ILE A 84 -1.89 -8.88 -1.80
C ILE A 84 -2.86 -8.06 -2.64
N VAL A 85 -4.10 -8.51 -2.80
CA VAL A 85 -5.11 -7.78 -3.59
C VAL A 85 -5.44 -6.44 -2.95
N GLY A 86 -5.68 -6.42 -1.63
CA GLY A 86 -5.98 -5.18 -0.90
C GLY A 86 -4.84 -4.17 -0.94
N SER A 87 -3.59 -4.61 -0.72
CA SER A 87 -2.43 -3.72 -0.79
C SER A 87 -2.15 -3.24 -2.21
N SER A 88 -2.38 -4.08 -3.22
CA SER A 88 -2.30 -3.67 -4.63
C SER A 88 -3.31 -2.56 -4.93
N PHE A 89 -4.53 -2.68 -4.42
CA PHE A 89 -5.59 -1.70 -4.65
C PHE A 89 -5.25 -0.36 -3.99
N ILE A 90 -4.81 -0.37 -2.73
CA ILE A 90 -4.38 0.85 -2.02
C ILE A 90 -3.16 1.48 -2.69
N ALA A 91 -2.18 0.67 -3.10
CA ALA A 91 -0.99 1.16 -3.81
C ALA A 91 -1.36 1.77 -5.17
N LEU A 92 -2.33 1.20 -5.89
CA LEU A 92 -2.84 1.77 -7.14
C LEU A 92 -3.58 3.09 -6.91
N ILE A 93 -4.44 3.17 -5.89
CA ILE A 93 -5.14 4.42 -5.55
C ILE A 93 -4.14 5.52 -5.21
N GLY A 94 -3.15 5.22 -4.35
CA GLY A 94 -2.09 6.17 -4.01
C GLY A 94 -1.26 6.60 -5.22
N LEU A 95 -0.94 5.65 -6.12
CA LEU A 95 -0.23 5.96 -7.35
C LEU A 95 -1.07 6.85 -8.30
N ILE A 96 -2.38 6.63 -8.39
CA ILE A 96 -3.28 7.48 -9.19
C ILE A 96 -3.35 8.88 -8.57
N ASP A 97 -3.47 9.00 -7.25
CA ASP A 97 -3.45 10.29 -6.52
C ASP A 97 -2.16 11.08 -6.84
N ASP A 98 -1.01 10.41 -6.83
CA ASP A 98 0.31 11.00 -7.09
C ASP A 98 0.54 11.37 -8.57
N ILE A 99 -0.07 10.65 -9.52
CA ILE A 99 0.07 10.92 -10.96
C ILE A 99 -0.87 12.04 -11.42
N VAL A 100 -2.05 12.17 -10.80
CA VAL A 100 -3.05 13.17 -11.20
C VAL A 100 -2.55 14.59 -10.85
N PRO A 101 -2.34 15.47 -11.84
CA PRO A 101 -1.86 16.82 -11.59
C PRO A 101 -2.93 17.63 -10.85
N GLY A 102 -2.64 17.97 -9.58
CA GLY A 102 -3.58 18.62 -8.65
C GLY A 102 -4.11 17.69 -7.54
N GLY A 103 -3.75 16.41 -7.55
CA GLY A 103 -4.26 15.39 -6.63
C GLY A 103 -5.70 14.98 -6.95
N LEU A 104 -6.15 13.84 -6.42
CA LEU A 104 -7.56 13.48 -6.46
C LEU A 104 -8.35 14.45 -5.57
N HIS A 105 -9.50 14.91 -6.06
CA HIS A 105 -10.40 15.71 -5.25
C HIS A 105 -10.83 14.90 -4.01
N PHE A 106 -10.97 15.55 -2.86
CA PHE A 106 -11.28 14.90 -1.57
C PHE A 106 -12.41 13.87 -1.68
N SER A 107 -13.46 14.18 -2.44
CA SER A 107 -14.61 13.30 -2.68
C SER A 107 -14.26 12.03 -3.49
N GLN A 108 -13.33 12.12 -4.44
CA GLN A 108 -12.91 10.95 -5.25
C GLN A 108 -12.07 9.99 -4.40
N LYS A 109 -11.14 10.52 -3.60
CA LYS A 109 -10.34 9.73 -2.65
C LYS A 109 -11.25 9.02 -1.64
N PHE A 110 -12.28 9.71 -1.15
CA PHE A 110 -13.23 9.15 -0.20
C PHE A 110 -14.04 7.99 -0.78
N VAL A 111 -14.53 8.13 -2.01
CA VAL A 111 -15.26 7.06 -2.69
C VAL A 111 -14.35 5.84 -2.94
N LEU A 112 -13.10 6.05 -3.33
CA LEU A 112 -12.14 4.97 -3.55
C LEU A 112 -11.82 4.22 -2.24
N ASP A 113 -11.67 4.94 -1.13
CA ASP A 113 -11.43 4.34 0.20
C ASP A 113 -12.66 3.57 0.70
N ILE A 114 -13.87 4.05 0.45
CA ILE A 114 -15.12 3.31 0.74
C ILE A 114 -15.14 2.00 -0.04
N ILE A 115 -14.84 2.04 -1.34
CA ILE A 115 -14.81 0.84 -2.19
C ILE A 115 -13.74 -0.14 -1.68
N ALA A 116 -12.53 0.36 -1.38
CA ALA A 116 -11.44 -0.46 -0.84
C ALA A 116 -11.83 -1.15 0.47
N THR A 117 -12.46 -0.40 1.38
CA THR A 117 -12.95 -0.91 2.65
C THR A 117 -14.06 -1.96 2.47
N PHE A 118 -14.98 -1.73 1.53
CA PHE A 118 -16.03 -2.69 1.21
C PHE A 118 -15.44 -4.03 0.74
N PHE A 119 -14.43 -4.00 -0.13
CA PHE A 119 -13.72 -5.22 -0.54
C PHE A 119 -13.02 -5.92 0.63
N LEU A 120 -12.37 -5.18 1.54
CA LEU A 120 -11.74 -5.78 2.74
C LEU A 120 -12.75 -6.54 3.60
N ILE A 121 -13.95 -5.96 3.79
CA ILE A 121 -15.03 -6.60 4.55
C ILE A 121 -15.50 -7.88 3.85
N LEU A 122 -15.66 -7.87 2.52
CA LEU A 122 -16.03 -9.05 1.73
C LEU A 122 -15.02 -10.20 1.85
N TYR A 123 -13.73 -9.89 1.94
CA TYR A 123 -12.67 -10.89 2.16
C TYR A 123 -12.55 -11.34 3.63
N HIS A 124 -13.50 -10.97 4.50
CA HIS A 124 -13.48 -11.23 5.94
C HIS A 124 -12.21 -10.71 6.65
N ILE A 125 -11.53 -9.73 6.06
CA ILE A 125 -10.40 -9.03 6.67
C ILE A 125 -10.99 -7.94 7.56
N ARG A 126 -11.30 -8.33 8.80
CA ARG A 126 -11.83 -7.44 9.84
C ARG A 126 -11.02 -7.55 11.11
N ILE A 127 -10.94 -6.47 11.87
CA ILE A 127 -10.30 -6.47 13.19
C ILE A 127 -11.12 -7.37 14.12
N ARG A 128 -10.63 -8.58 14.42
CA ARG A 128 -11.34 -9.56 15.27
C ARG A 128 -11.18 -9.32 16.78
N PHE A 129 -10.69 -8.14 17.17
CA PHE A 129 -10.36 -7.83 18.56
C PHE A 129 -11.61 -7.59 19.43
N ILE A 130 -12.75 -7.23 18.83
CA ILE A 130 -13.98 -6.83 19.53
C ILE A 130 -15.18 -7.63 19.01
N GLN A 131 -15.94 -8.24 19.92
CA GLN A 131 -17.29 -8.72 19.67
C GLN A 131 -18.27 -7.66 20.20
N PRO A 132 -19.36 -7.29 19.50
CA PRO A 132 -19.99 -7.94 18.35
C PRO A 132 -19.40 -7.61 16.97
N ASP A 133 -19.63 -8.49 15.99
CA ASP A 133 -19.10 -8.37 14.61
C ASP A 133 -19.45 -7.04 13.90
N TYR A 134 -20.60 -6.43 14.23
CA TYR A 134 -20.99 -5.14 13.65
C TYR A 134 -20.03 -4.01 14.06
N LEU A 135 -19.58 -3.99 15.33
CA LEU A 135 -18.62 -2.99 15.81
C LEU A 135 -17.27 -3.15 15.11
N ALA A 136 -16.83 -4.40 14.89
CA ALA A 136 -15.59 -4.70 14.19
C ALA A 136 -15.58 -4.13 12.76
N VAL A 137 -16.72 -4.19 12.06
CA VAL A 137 -16.87 -3.63 10.71
C VAL A 137 -16.78 -2.10 10.74
N VAL A 138 -17.49 -1.45 11.66
CA VAL A 138 -17.46 0.02 11.80
C VAL A 138 -16.04 0.51 12.11
N ILE A 139 -15.34 -0.13 13.04
CA ILE A 139 -13.97 0.24 13.40
C ILE A 139 -13.01 -0.01 12.24
N THR A 140 -13.16 -1.12 11.50
CA THR A 140 -12.34 -1.38 10.31
C THR A 140 -12.55 -0.28 9.27
N PHE A 141 -13.78 0.17 9.06
CA PHE A 141 -14.08 1.28 8.15
C PHE A 141 -13.42 2.59 8.58
N PHE A 142 -13.60 2.99 9.84
CA PHE A 142 -12.99 4.22 10.34
C PHE A 142 -11.47 4.16 10.38
N SER A 143 -10.88 2.99 10.60
CA SER A 143 -9.41 2.85 10.62
C SER A 143 -8.81 3.00 9.22
N VAL A 144 -9.44 2.40 8.20
CA VAL A 144 -8.96 2.49 6.81
C VAL A 144 -9.10 3.92 6.31
N VAL A 145 -10.29 4.51 6.47
CA VAL A 145 -10.54 5.90 6.08
C VAL A 145 -9.64 6.86 6.88
N GLY A 146 -9.58 6.71 8.21
CA GLY A 146 -8.80 7.61 9.08
C GLY A 146 -7.31 7.66 8.73
N VAL A 147 -6.71 6.51 8.38
CA VAL A 147 -5.29 6.45 7.96
C VAL A 147 -5.05 7.17 6.63
N SER A 148 -6.00 7.18 5.70
CA SER A 148 -5.87 7.88 4.41
C SER A 148 -5.93 9.41 4.53
N TYR A 149 -6.46 9.94 5.64
CA TYR A 149 -6.70 11.36 5.88
C TYR A 149 -5.86 11.98 7.02
N THR A 150 -4.95 11.20 7.61
CA THR A 150 -3.97 11.69 8.60
C THR A 150 -2.66 12.07 7.90
#